data_AF-A0A3R7M8K9-F1
#
_entry.id   AF-A0A3R7M8K9-F1
#
_cell.length_a   1.000
_cell.length_b   1.000
_cell.length_c   1.000
_cell.angle_alpha   90.00
_cell.angle_beta   90.00
_cell.angle_gamma   90.00
#
_symmetry.space_group_name_H-M   'P 1'
#
loop_
_entity.id
_entity.type
_entity.pdbx_description
1 polymer ?
#
loop_
_entity_poly.entity_id
_entity_poly.type
_entity_poly.pdbx_seq_one_letter_code
_entity_poly.pdbx_strand_id
1 'polypeptide(L)'
;MRNWIRVAVLTAIIVAVIILFDRGQVIKITTINQVKKSSTLNKYDVWPPFSVKQKHTREWFVVECFSGTHSEDVESVFGHILSLWSESENPECIDTYQKFTELYEVHDRYSKKLDLPGPFAKQVNSWFQGNKALMEDIHHQHLIHVFHPLTSEHTVYNPVRAKRPMPTQQMNLYEWVEKLAEETSKNCDFCKYNEMTAVDEFGRDDKSDTARVTNTFKVEAWHSMVVTKHLHHPLNFTKELMNHFFKAAMSWIYEVSRKDPAYIYPNIAWDTLHHAGASQIHPHIHMMMAPDHYYGYFELMRSAAQRYYQEKGENYFNAVLEVHAALGLVVEYGDAVAIPIMTGKADLEVMFLSDYPGEDFYSLIYHTINAYHDTFTQFCKSFAMSSCLPAHFSSSPSPHPPFGHICHLHLFLLLPLLFLFLLLF
;
A
#
# COMPACT_ATOMS: atom_id res chain seq x y z
N MET A 1 -44.62 17.54 58.17
CA MET A 1 -45.38 17.78 56.90
C MET A 1 -44.57 18.46 55.80
N ARG A 2 -43.79 19.52 56.07
CA ARG A 2 -43.09 20.32 55.03
C ARG A 2 -42.02 19.56 54.18
N ASN A 3 -41.39 18.52 54.73
CA ASN A 3 -40.38 17.74 54.01
C ASN A 3 -40.97 16.67 53.08
N TRP A 4 -42.12 16.09 53.42
CA TRP A 4 -42.81 15.10 52.57
C TRP A 4 -43.36 15.73 51.28
N ILE A 5 -43.83 16.97 51.36
CA ILE A 5 -44.28 17.73 50.19
C ILE A 5 -43.11 18.02 49.23
N ARG A 6 -41.92 18.35 49.77
CA ARG A 6 -40.73 18.59 48.94
C ARG A 6 -40.24 17.32 48.23
N VAL A 7 -40.27 16.19 48.92
CA VAL A 7 -39.91 14.89 48.33
C VAL A 7 -40.92 14.50 47.25
N ALA A 8 -42.22 14.63 47.51
CA ALA A 8 -43.27 14.32 46.52
C ALA A 8 -43.18 15.21 45.27
N VAL A 9 -42.88 16.50 45.43
CA VAL A 9 -42.66 17.42 44.31
C VAL A 9 -41.41 17.05 43.51
N LEU A 10 -40.30 16.70 44.17
CA LEU A 10 -39.09 16.26 43.49
C LEU A 10 -39.32 14.96 42.72
N THR A 11 -40.02 13.98 43.31
CA THR A 11 -40.34 12.72 42.64
C THR A 11 -41.25 12.97 41.43
N ALA A 12 -42.25 13.85 41.55
CA ALA A 12 -43.11 14.22 40.43
C ALA A 12 -42.36 14.92 39.29
N ILE A 13 -41.39 15.78 39.62
CA ILE A 13 -40.52 16.44 38.62
C ILE A 13 -39.62 15.40 37.93
N ILE A 14 -39.01 14.47 38.68
CA ILE A 14 -38.17 13.42 38.10
C ILE A 14 -39.00 12.52 37.17
N VAL A 15 -40.19 12.10 37.59
CA VAL A 15 -41.10 11.30 36.75
C VAL A 15 -41.54 12.09 35.52
N ALA A 16 -41.85 13.38 35.64
CA ALA A 16 -42.19 14.23 34.51
C ALA A 16 -41.01 14.40 33.54
N VAL A 17 -39.78 14.56 34.04
CA VAL A 17 -38.57 14.63 33.20
C VAL A 17 -38.32 13.29 32.50
N ILE A 18 -38.48 12.15 33.17
CA ILE A 18 -38.36 10.82 32.56
C ILE A 18 -39.42 10.63 31.47
N ILE A 19 -40.68 11.01 31.72
CA ILE A 19 -41.76 10.93 30.73
C ILE A 19 -41.51 11.89 29.56
N LEU A 20 -40.97 13.08 29.80
CA LEU A 20 -40.61 14.04 28.74
C LEU A 20 -39.40 13.56 27.93
N PHE A 21 -38.42 12.89 28.56
CA PHE A 21 -37.30 12.24 27.87
C PHE A 21 -37.76 11.03 27.07
N ASP A 22 -38.61 10.18 27.62
CA ASP A 22 -39.18 9.00 26.96
C ASP A 22 -40.08 9.41 25.77
N ARG A 23 -40.89 10.46 25.93
CA ARG A 23 -41.69 11.05 24.83
C ARG A 23 -40.86 11.86 23.83
N GLY A 24 -39.70 12.38 24.24
CA GLY A 24 -38.75 13.10 23.38
C GLY A 24 -37.78 12.20 22.61
N GLN A 25 -37.65 10.93 22.99
CA GLN A 25 -36.74 9.95 22.38
C GLN A 25 -37.41 9.05 21.33
N VAL A 26 -38.73 9.16 21.11
CA VAL A 26 -39.37 8.63 19.90
C VAL A 26 -39.23 9.65 18.77
N ILE A 27 -38.00 10.06 18.48
CA ILE A 27 -37.65 10.41 17.11
C ILE A 27 -37.76 9.08 16.39
N LYS A 28 -38.90 8.84 15.72
CA LYS A 28 -38.91 7.90 14.60
C LYS A 28 -37.71 8.30 13.77
N ILE A 29 -36.67 7.47 13.79
CA ILE A 29 -35.65 7.49 12.76
C ILE A 29 -36.47 7.20 11.51
N THR A 30 -36.95 8.27 10.88
CA THR A 30 -37.42 8.26 9.51
C THR A 30 -36.27 7.61 8.82
N THR A 31 -36.47 6.36 8.42
CA THR A 31 -35.53 5.61 7.60
C THR A 31 -35.06 6.62 6.59
N ILE A 32 -33.80 7.06 6.69
CA ILE A 32 -33.20 7.81 5.61
C ILE A 32 -33.44 6.86 4.47
N ASN A 33 -34.35 7.22 3.56
CA ASN A 33 -34.56 6.48 2.34
C ASN A 33 -33.16 6.43 1.78
N GLN A 34 -32.50 5.27 1.92
CA GLN A 34 -31.28 5.01 1.21
C GLN A 34 -31.68 5.38 -0.20
N VAL A 35 -31.07 6.44 -0.72
CA VAL A 35 -31.16 6.73 -2.13
C VAL A 35 -30.66 5.42 -2.72
N LYS A 36 -31.59 4.58 -3.18
CA LYS A 36 -31.29 3.39 -3.95
C LYS A 36 -30.67 3.97 -5.19
N LYS A 37 -29.37 4.26 -5.12
CA LYS A 37 -28.54 4.46 -6.28
C LYS A 37 -28.79 3.19 -7.06
N SER A 38 -29.45 3.34 -8.20
CA SER A 38 -29.75 2.26 -9.12
C SER A 38 -28.54 1.33 -9.11
N SER A 39 -28.75 0.06 -8.75
CA SER A 39 -27.72 -0.96 -8.71
C SER A 39 -27.34 -1.37 -10.14
N THR A 40 -27.00 -0.38 -10.97
CA THR A 40 -26.09 -0.64 -12.06
C THR A 40 -24.81 -1.07 -11.37
N LEU A 41 -24.55 -2.39 -11.32
CA LEU A 41 -23.18 -2.89 -11.22
C LEU A 41 -22.35 -1.94 -12.10
N ASN A 42 -21.44 -1.16 -11.50
CA ASN A 42 -20.58 -0.29 -12.28
C ASN A 42 -19.75 -1.23 -13.16
N LYS A 43 -20.19 -1.41 -14.41
CA LYS A 43 -19.45 -2.17 -15.40
C LYS A 43 -18.33 -1.26 -15.84
N TYR A 44 -17.12 -1.56 -15.39
CA TYR A 44 -15.91 -0.94 -15.91
C TYR A 44 -15.56 -1.58 -17.25
N ASP A 45 -14.79 -0.86 -18.06
CA ASP A 45 -14.28 -1.42 -19.31
C ASP A 45 -13.29 -2.55 -19.01
N VAL A 46 -13.24 -3.53 -19.91
CA VAL A 46 -12.23 -4.58 -19.87
C VAL A 46 -11.07 -4.14 -20.75
N TRP A 47 -9.97 -3.73 -20.14
CA TRP A 47 -8.74 -3.36 -20.86
C TRP A 47 -7.88 -4.58 -21.19
N PRO A 48 -6.90 -4.47 -22.12
CA PRO A 48 -6.01 -5.57 -22.48
C PRO A 48 -5.33 -6.22 -21.26
N PRO A 49 -5.06 -7.54 -21.27
CA PRO A 49 -4.42 -8.22 -20.15
C PRO A 49 -3.03 -7.66 -19.87
N PHE A 50 -2.62 -7.71 -18.61
CA PHE A 50 -1.27 -7.30 -18.23
C PHE A 50 -0.24 -8.32 -18.73
N SER A 51 0.92 -7.83 -19.18
CA SER A 51 2.06 -8.66 -19.57
C SER A 51 3.31 -8.22 -18.85
N VAL A 52 4.00 -9.16 -18.21
CA VAL A 52 5.32 -8.94 -17.60
C VAL A 52 6.41 -8.75 -18.65
N LYS A 53 6.25 -9.36 -19.84
CA LYS A 53 7.29 -9.34 -20.87
C LYS A 53 7.58 -7.92 -21.36
N GLN A 54 8.81 -7.48 -21.16
CA GLN A 54 9.32 -6.25 -21.74
C GLN A 54 9.66 -6.44 -23.20
N LYS A 55 9.40 -5.40 -24.00
CA LYS A 55 9.77 -5.38 -25.41
C LYS A 55 11.29 -5.27 -25.59
N HIS A 56 11.94 -4.50 -24.71
CA HIS A 56 13.35 -4.16 -24.77
C HIS A 56 14.01 -4.28 -23.41
N THR A 57 15.33 -4.46 -23.40
CA THR A 57 16.14 -4.47 -22.18
C THR A 57 16.58 -3.05 -21.81
N ARG A 58 17.03 -2.87 -20.56
CA ARG A 58 17.64 -1.61 -20.11
C ARG A 58 18.78 -1.16 -21.01
N GLU A 59 19.64 -2.08 -21.44
CA GLU A 59 20.80 -1.79 -22.29
C GLU A 59 20.38 -1.23 -23.64
N TRP A 60 19.27 -1.73 -24.18
CA TRP A 60 18.70 -1.22 -25.42
C TRP A 60 18.26 0.24 -25.26
N PHE A 61 17.52 0.57 -24.19
CA PHE A 61 17.10 1.97 -23.92
C PHE A 61 18.30 2.90 -23.72
N VAL A 62 19.33 2.43 -23.02
CA VAL A 62 20.57 3.20 -22.82
C VAL A 62 21.21 3.54 -24.17
N VAL A 63 21.33 2.59 -25.09
CA VAL A 63 21.96 2.81 -26.40
C VAL A 63 21.08 3.66 -27.31
N GLU A 64 19.80 3.29 -27.46
CA GLU A 64 18.91 3.82 -28.49
C GLU A 64 18.19 5.11 -28.05
N CYS A 65 17.83 5.22 -26.78
CA CYS A 65 17.05 6.33 -26.26
C CYS A 65 17.89 7.36 -25.50
N PHE A 66 18.98 6.93 -24.86
CA PHE A 66 19.80 7.80 -23.99
C PHE A 66 21.22 8.02 -24.51
N SER A 67 21.49 7.72 -25.79
CA SER A 67 22.80 7.95 -26.42
C SER A 67 23.99 7.33 -25.66
N GLY A 68 23.80 6.13 -25.11
CA GLY A 68 24.79 5.41 -24.30
C GLY A 68 24.91 5.90 -22.85
N THR A 69 24.08 6.84 -22.41
CA THR A 69 24.13 7.44 -21.07
C THR A 69 23.24 6.69 -20.09
N HIS A 70 23.74 6.45 -18.88
CA HIS A 70 22.98 5.90 -17.77
C HIS A 70 23.43 6.53 -16.45
N SER A 71 22.53 6.56 -15.47
CA SER A 71 22.81 7.05 -14.13
C SER A 71 21.79 6.48 -13.14
N GLU A 72 22.21 6.30 -11.90
CA GLU A 72 21.33 5.99 -10.75
C GLU A 72 21.06 7.24 -9.90
N ASP A 73 21.71 8.36 -10.23
CA ASP A 73 21.50 9.64 -9.56
C ASP A 73 20.21 10.29 -10.06
N VAL A 74 19.32 10.64 -9.13
CA VAL A 74 17.99 11.16 -9.43
C VAL A 74 18.05 12.50 -10.18
N GLU A 75 19.04 13.35 -9.90
CA GLU A 75 19.21 14.62 -10.61
C GLU A 75 19.65 14.38 -12.05
N SER A 76 20.52 13.41 -12.27
CA SER A 76 20.95 12.99 -13.61
C SER A 76 19.82 12.31 -14.40
N VAL A 77 19.00 11.48 -13.74
CA VAL A 77 17.85 10.80 -14.36
C VAL A 77 16.79 11.79 -14.82
N PHE A 78 16.32 12.66 -13.92
CA PHE A 78 15.27 13.63 -14.24
C PHE A 78 15.77 14.89 -14.97
N GLY A 79 17.09 15.11 -15.00
CA GLY A 79 17.71 16.17 -15.80
C GLY A 79 18.21 15.64 -17.15
N HIS A 80 19.46 15.18 -17.19
CA HIS A 80 20.16 14.89 -18.44
C HIS A 80 19.55 13.72 -19.23
N ILE A 81 19.23 12.60 -18.57
CA ILE A 81 18.68 11.41 -19.24
C ILE A 81 17.30 11.73 -19.82
N LEU A 82 16.45 12.43 -19.06
CA LEU A 82 15.13 12.83 -19.53
C LEU A 82 15.20 13.77 -20.75
N SER A 83 16.17 14.69 -20.77
CA SER A 83 16.44 15.56 -21.93
C SER A 83 16.83 14.74 -23.17
N LEU A 84 17.79 13.82 -23.02
CA LEU A 84 18.22 12.93 -24.12
C LEU A 84 17.05 12.08 -24.65
N TRP A 85 16.22 11.57 -23.74
CA TRP A 85 15.05 10.79 -24.11
C TRP A 85 14.05 11.61 -24.94
N SER A 86 13.80 12.86 -24.54
CA SER A 86 12.90 13.78 -25.25
C SER A 86 13.38 14.17 -26.65
N GLU A 87 14.69 14.09 -26.89
CA GLU A 87 15.35 14.45 -28.15
C GLU A 87 15.60 13.23 -29.07
N SER A 88 15.23 12.01 -28.63
CA SER A 88 15.47 10.80 -29.41
C SER A 88 14.68 10.80 -30.73
N GLU A 89 15.35 10.41 -31.81
CA GLU A 89 14.73 10.23 -33.14
C GLU A 89 14.17 8.81 -33.36
N ASN A 90 14.47 7.87 -32.45
CA ASN A 90 14.01 6.50 -32.57
C ASN A 90 12.49 6.44 -32.27
N PRO A 91 11.65 5.92 -33.19
CA PRO A 91 10.19 5.91 -33.00
C PRO A 91 9.71 5.21 -31.73
N GLU A 92 10.41 4.17 -31.29
CA GLU A 92 10.06 3.43 -30.07
C GLU A 92 10.45 4.22 -28.81
N CYS A 93 11.57 4.94 -28.84
CA CYS A 93 11.95 5.84 -27.76
C CYS A 93 10.97 7.01 -27.62
N ILE A 94 10.50 7.55 -28.76
CA ILE A 94 9.48 8.59 -28.80
C ILE A 94 8.16 8.09 -28.18
N ASP A 95 7.73 6.87 -28.54
CA ASP A 95 6.52 6.25 -27.96
C ASP A 95 6.63 6.08 -26.44
N THR A 96 7.73 5.49 -25.95
CA THR A 96 7.90 5.31 -24.50
C THR A 96 8.09 6.64 -23.77
N TYR A 97 8.71 7.67 -24.38
CA TYR A 97 8.77 9.01 -23.81
C TYR A 97 7.40 9.68 -23.74
N GLN A 98 6.55 9.49 -24.74
CA GLN A 98 5.16 9.97 -24.71
C GLN A 98 4.42 9.34 -23.53
N LYS A 99 4.53 8.02 -23.33
CA LYS A 99 3.98 7.33 -22.14
C LYS A 99 4.53 7.92 -20.85
N PHE A 100 5.83 8.23 -20.77
CA PHE A 100 6.41 8.91 -19.61
C PHE A 100 5.69 10.24 -19.34
N THR A 101 5.51 11.09 -20.36
CA THR A 101 4.87 12.42 -20.19
C THR A 101 3.36 12.35 -19.91
N GLU A 102 2.70 11.26 -20.28
CA GLU A 102 1.29 11.00 -19.93
C GLU A 102 1.13 10.57 -18.47
N LEU A 103 2.12 9.82 -17.96
CA LEU A 103 2.11 9.28 -16.60
C LEU A 103 2.74 10.23 -15.59
N TYR A 104 3.70 11.07 -16.00
CA TYR A 104 4.51 11.88 -15.09
C TYR A 104 4.77 13.28 -15.61
N GLU A 105 4.64 14.25 -14.71
CA GLU A 105 5.12 15.61 -14.86
C GLU A 105 6.32 15.81 -13.94
N VAL A 106 7.43 16.29 -14.50
CA VAL A 106 8.65 16.60 -13.75
C VAL A 106 8.91 18.10 -13.76
N HIS A 107 9.17 18.67 -12.60
CA HIS A 107 9.47 20.09 -12.46
C HIS A 107 10.69 20.33 -11.58
N ASP A 108 11.70 20.96 -12.16
CA ASP A 108 12.82 21.52 -11.41
C ASP A 108 12.40 22.78 -10.67
N ARG A 109 12.70 22.81 -9.38
CA ARG A 109 12.54 23.97 -8.53
C ARG A 109 13.79 24.17 -7.71
N TYR A 110 14.00 25.41 -7.29
CA TYR A 110 15.12 25.74 -6.42
C TYR A 110 14.63 26.43 -5.16
N SER A 111 15.22 26.06 -4.02
CA SER A 111 14.94 26.73 -2.77
C SER A 111 15.32 28.21 -2.87
N LYS A 112 14.64 29.06 -2.10
CA LYS A 112 15.18 30.41 -1.89
C LYS A 112 16.52 30.30 -1.16
N LYS A 113 17.34 31.34 -1.33
CA LYS A 113 18.66 31.41 -0.71
C LYS A 113 18.53 31.19 0.79
N LEU A 114 19.30 30.25 1.32
CA LEU A 114 19.42 29.99 2.75
C LEU A 114 20.76 30.51 3.24
N ASP A 115 20.77 31.39 4.23
CA ASP A 115 22.00 31.83 4.89
C ASP A 115 22.18 31.05 6.21
N LEU A 116 23.40 30.53 6.44
CA LEU A 116 23.73 29.76 7.63
C LEU A 116 24.59 30.60 8.58
N PRO A 117 24.12 30.93 9.80
CA PRO A 117 24.95 31.57 10.81
C PRO A 117 26.18 30.72 11.15
N GLY A 118 27.33 31.34 11.42
CA GLY A 118 28.62 30.65 11.59
C GLY A 118 28.62 29.42 12.52
N PRO A 119 28.03 29.48 13.73
CA PRO A 119 27.92 28.30 14.59
C PRO A 119 27.08 27.18 13.98
N PHE A 120 25.99 27.53 13.30
CA PHE A 120 25.10 26.58 12.66
C PHE A 120 25.72 25.98 11.39
N ALA A 121 26.44 26.77 10.59
CA ALA A 121 27.18 26.27 9.43
C ALA A 121 28.20 25.18 9.83
N LYS A 122 28.88 25.33 10.98
CA LYS A 122 29.76 24.29 11.52
C LYS A 122 29.00 23.01 11.89
N GLN A 123 27.81 23.15 12.47
CA GLN A 123 26.96 22.02 12.82
C GLN A 123 26.43 21.29 11.58
N VAL A 124 25.96 22.03 10.58
CA VAL A 124 25.53 21.48 9.28
C VAL A 124 26.68 20.77 8.57
N ASN A 125 27.87 21.37 8.54
CA ASN A 125 29.05 20.74 7.94
C ASN A 125 29.41 19.42 8.64
N SER A 126 29.16 19.32 9.96
CA SER A 126 29.30 18.05 10.68
C SER A 126 28.27 17.00 10.22
N TRP A 127 27.03 17.39 9.92
CA TRP A 127 26.02 16.46 9.39
C TRP A 127 26.37 15.98 7.98
N PHE A 128 26.95 16.86 7.16
CA PHE A 128 27.44 16.52 5.83
C PHE A 128 28.82 15.86 5.83
N GLN A 129 29.38 15.53 6.99
CA GLN A 129 30.69 14.89 7.15
C GLN A 129 31.82 15.64 6.41
N GLY A 130 31.73 16.97 6.36
CA GLY A 130 32.71 17.81 5.67
C GLY A 130 32.56 17.87 4.14
N ASN A 131 31.47 17.36 3.56
CA ASN A 131 31.23 17.41 2.13
C ASN A 131 31.01 18.86 1.65
N LYS A 132 31.96 19.36 0.87
CA LYS A 132 31.96 20.74 0.36
C LYS A 132 30.85 21.00 -0.67
N ALA A 133 30.49 20.02 -1.49
CA ALA A 133 29.42 20.18 -2.48
C ALA A 133 28.07 20.38 -1.78
N LEU A 134 27.74 19.51 -0.81
CA LEU A 134 26.52 19.65 -0.01
C LEU A 134 26.48 20.96 0.80
N MET A 135 27.63 21.44 1.25
CA MET A 135 27.73 22.74 1.92
C MET A 135 27.49 23.93 0.98
N GLU A 136 27.74 23.78 -0.32
CA GLU A 136 27.35 24.77 -1.33
C GLU A 136 25.86 24.63 -1.65
N ASP A 137 25.41 23.40 -1.92
CA ASP A 137 24.04 23.09 -2.33
C ASP A 137 22.99 23.47 -1.28
N ILE A 138 23.33 23.46 0.02
CA ILE A 138 22.40 23.84 1.07
C ILE A 138 21.93 25.30 0.96
N HIS A 139 22.76 26.18 0.38
CA HIS A 139 22.42 27.58 0.17
C HIS A 139 21.35 27.76 -0.92
N HIS A 140 21.32 26.87 -1.91
CA HIS A 140 20.37 26.90 -3.01
C HIS A 140 20.05 25.47 -3.46
N GLN A 141 19.08 24.86 -2.78
CA GLN A 141 18.81 23.44 -2.92
C GLN A 141 18.00 23.17 -4.18
N HIS A 142 18.43 22.18 -4.95
CA HIS A 142 17.67 21.65 -6.06
C HIS A 142 16.54 20.73 -5.55
N LEU A 143 15.33 20.94 -6.05
CA LEU A 143 14.10 20.25 -5.67
C LEU A 143 13.43 19.72 -6.93
N ILE A 144 13.35 18.40 -7.07
CA ILE A 144 12.71 17.77 -8.23
C ILE A 144 11.32 17.32 -7.80
N HIS A 145 10.31 17.93 -8.40
CA HIS A 145 8.91 17.58 -8.17
C HIS A 145 8.47 16.60 -9.25
N VAL A 146 8.01 15.41 -8.86
CA VAL A 146 7.44 14.41 -9.76
C VAL A 146 5.96 14.24 -9.41
N PHE A 147 5.08 14.51 -10.37
CA PHE A 147 3.63 14.48 -10.20
C PHE A 147 3.01 13.48 -11.16
N HIS A 148 2.05 12.69 -10.67
CA HIS A 148 1.30 11.74 -11.49
C HIS A 148 -0.12 12.28 -11.74
N PRO A 149 -0.43 12.82 -12.95
CA PRO A 149 -1.70 13.50 -13.20
C PRO A 149 -2.93 12.59 -13.10
N LEU A 150 -2.77 11.28 -13.32
CA LEU A 150 -3.87 10.34 -13.20
C LEU A 150 -4.22 10.06 -11.74
N THR A 151 -3.25 9.84 -10.85
CA THR A 151 -3.54 9.52 -9.44
C THR A 151 -3.50 10.75 -8.52
N SER A 152 -3.03 11.89 -9.03
CA SER A 152 -2.71 13.11 -8.28
C SER A 152 -1.65 12.90 -7.19
N GLU A 153 -0.83 11.86 -7.33
CA GLU A 153 0.29 11.59 -6.43
C GLU A 153 1.47 12.52 -6.74
N HIS A 154 2.22 12.91 -5.71
CA HIS A 154 3.27 13.91 -5.84
C HIS A 154 4.39 13.63 -4.85
N THR A 155 5.61 13.50 -5.39
CA THR A 155 6.83 13.28 -4.60
C THR A 155 7.83 14.38 -4.89
N VAL A 156 8.54 14.81 -3.84
CA VAL A 156 9.60 15.82 -3.93
C VAL A 156 10.93 15.20 -3.56
N TYR A 157 11.83 15.10 -4.53
CA TYR A 157 13.19 14.66 -4.33
C TYR A 157 14.06 15.85 -3.96
N ASN A 158 14.79 15.73 -2.85
CA ASN A 158 15.76 16.72 -2.39
C ASN A 158 17.01 15.98 -1.87
N PRO A 159 18.10 15.95 -2.65
CA PRO A 159 19.35 15.26 -2.27
C PRO A 159 19.97 15.77 -0.96
N VAL A 160 19.88 17.07 -0.69
CA VAL A 160 20.38 17.68 0.56
C VAL A 160 19.55 17.22 1.76
N ARG A 161 18.23 17.11 1.60
CA ARG A 161 17.32 16.61 2.66
C ARG A 161 17.64 15.19 3.07
N ALA A 162 18.11 14.35 2.15
CA ALA A 162 18.50 12.97 2.44
C ALA A 162 19.67 12.88 3.45
N LYS A 163 20.39 13.99 3.69
CA LYS A 163 21.52 14.08 4.62
C LYS A 163 21.16 14.73 5.96
N ARG A 164 19.87 14.98 6.22
CA ARG A 164 19.41 15.51 7.50
C ARG A 164 19.82 14.57 8.64
N PRO A 165 20.20 15.10 9.81
CA PRO A 165 20.47 14.25 10.97
C PRO A 165 19.20 13.49 11.35
N MET A 166 19.31 12.17 11.49
CA MET A 166 18.26 11.31 12.03
C MET A 166 18.59 10.95 13.48
N PRO A 167 17.59 10.72 14.34
CA PRO A 167 17.85 10.24 15.70
C PRO A 167 18.67 8.95 15.64
N THR A 168 19.82 8.94 16.29
CA THR A 168 20.60 7.70 16.44
C THR A 168 19.87 6.78 17.40
N GLN A 169 19.39 5.65 16.91
CA GLN A 169 18.94 4.57 17.78
C GLN A 169 20.16 4.00 18.51
N GLN A 170 20.12 4.06 19.84
CA GLN A 170 21.19 3.58 20.70
C GLN A 170 21.25 2.05 20.77
N MET A 171 20.18 1.36 20.35
CA MET A 171 20.07 -0.10 20.41
C MET A 171 20.12 -0.73 19.02
N ASN A 172 20.68 -1.93 18.96
CA ASN A 172 20.60 -2.77 17.77
C ASN A 172 19.13 -3.14 17.52
N LEU A 173 18.61 -2.79 16.33
CA LEU A 173 17.21 -3.02 15.99
C LEU A 173 16.85 -4.51 15.92
N TYR A 174 17.76 -5.40 15.53
CA TYR A 174 17.50 -6.84 15.52
C TYR A 174 17.32 -7.37 16.94
N GLU A 175 18.20 -6.96 17.86
CA GLU A 175 18.09 -7.33 19.28
C GLU A 175 16.78 -6.80 19.90
N TRP A 176 16.34 -5.61 19.49
CA TRP A 176 15.05 -5.06 19.90
C TRP A 176 13.88 -5.94 19.45
N VAL A 177 13.86 -6.35 18.17
CA VAL A 177 12.78 -7.20 17.65
C VAL A 177 12.80 -8.59 18.28
N GLU A 178 13.98 -9.19 18.47
CA GLU A 178 14.11 -10.51 19.11
C GLU A 178 13.51 -10.49 20.53
N LYS A 179 13.90 -9.50 21.34
CA LYS A 179 13.36 -9.31 22.68
C LYS A 179 11.86 -9.07 22.67
N LEU A 180 11.36 -8.25 21.75
CA LEU A 180 9.93 -7.99 21.61
C LEU A 180 9.15 -9.27 21.26
N ALA A 181 9.70 -10.12 20.39
CA ALA A 181 9.12 -11.41 20.05
C ALA A 181 9.09 -12.38 21.24
N GLU A 182 10.19 -12.49 21.98
CA GLU A 182 10.26 -13.31 23.20
C GLU A 182 9.24 -12.86 24.26
N GLU A 183 9.12 -11.56 24.49
CA GLU A 183 8.23 -10.99 25.51
C GLU A 183 6.75 -11.19 25.15
N THR A 184 6.38 -10.90 23.90
CA THR A 184 4.97 -10.94 23.45
C THR A 184 4.46 -12.35 23.18
N SER A 185 5.34 -13.31 22.86
CA SER A 185 4.95 -14.70 22.58
C SER A 185 4.22 -15.38 23.75
N LYS A 186 4.56 -15.01 24.99
CA LYS A 186 4.07 -15.64 26.22
C LYS A 186 2.55 -15.55 26.39
N ASN A 187 1.96 -14.45 25.93
CA ASN A 187 0.54 -14.13 26.09
C ASN A 187 -0.14 -13.79 24.75
N CYS A 188 0.39 -14.29 23.64
CA CYS A 188 -0.17 -14.00 22.33
C CYS A 188 -1.44 -14.83 22.07
N ASP A 189 -2.54 -14.15 21.72
CA ASP A 189 -3.80 -14.79 21.35
C ASP A 189 -3.67 -15.60 20.05
N PHE A 190 -2.89 -15.14 19.08
CA PHE A 190 -2.69 -15.84 17.81
C PHE A 190 -1.81 -17.09 17.95
N CYS A 191 -0.91 -17.16 18.94
CA CYS A 191 -0.25 -18.42 19.31
C CYS A 191 -1.24 -19.48 19.80
N LYS A 192 -2.41 -19.07 20.31
CA LYS A 192 -3.52 -19.93 20.75
C LYS A 192 -4.74 -19.74 19.85
N TYR A 193 -4.50 -19.64 18.54
CA TYR A 193 -5.51 -19.23 17.57
C TYR A 193 -6.82 -20.04 17.66
N ASN A 194 -6.75 -21.33 17.99
CA ASN A 194 -7.91 -22.21 18.10
C ASN A 194 -8.88 -21.82 19.24
N GLU A 195 -8.36 -21.26 20.34
CA GLU A 195 -9.11 -20.91 21.55
C GLU A 195 -9.36 -19.41 21.71
N MET A 196 -8.41 -18.59 21.24
CA MET A 196 -8.37 -17.14 21.50
C MET A 196 -8.69 -16.29 20.27
N THR A 197 -9.25 -16.87 19.20
CA THR A 197 -9.73 -16.11 18.04
C THR A 197 -11.16 -16.47 17.67
N ALA A 198 -11.90 -15.50 17.15
CA ALA A 198 -13.27 -15.70 16.72
C ALA A 198 -13.35 -16.58 15.45
N VAL A 199 -14.54 -17.11 15.21
CA VAL A 199 -14.90 -17.93 14.05
C VAL A 199 -16.18 -17.37 13.45
N ASP A 200 -16.24 -17.25 12.12
CA ASP A 200 -17.46 -16.92 11.38
C ASP A 200 -18.02 -18.16 10.68
N GLU A 201 -19.01 -17.98 9.80
CA GLU A 201 -19.66 -19.08 9.10
C GLU A 201 -18.78 -19.84 8.11
N PHE A 202 -17.62 -19.29 7.73
CA PHE A 202 -16.62 -20.04 6.97
C PHE A 202 -15.80 -20.98 7.85
N GLY A 203 -15.96 -20.92 9.17
CA GLY A 203 -15.21 -21.75 10.08
C GLY A 203 -13.72 -21.41 10.08
N ARG A 204 -12.93 -22.39 10.54
CA ARG A 204 -11.48 -22.31 10.64
C ARG A 204 -10.85 -23.28 9.63
N ASP A 205 -10.03 -22.77 8.72
CA ASP A 205 -9.18 -23.60 7.86
C ASP A 205 -7.74 -23.51 8.38
N ASP A 206 -7.22 -24.61 8.93
CA ASP A 206 -5.90 -24.69 9.56
C ASP A 206 -5.10 -25.92 9.10
N LYS A 207 -5.38 -26.41 7.88
CA LYS A 207 -4.73 -27.61 7.30
C LYS A 207 -3.26 -27.42 6.92
N SER A 208 -2.80 -26.17 6.83
CA SER A 208 -1.41 -25.82 6.47
C SER A 208 -0.63 -25.29 7.69
N ASP A 209 0.48 -24.58 7.47
CA ASP A 209 1.24 -23.86 8.50
C ASP A 209 0.60 -22.52 8.92
N THR A 210 -0.58 -22.24 8.36
CA THR A 210 -1.39 -21.06 8.64
C THR A 210 -2.80 -21.45 9.08
N ALA A 211 -3.48 -20.55 9.76
CA ALA A 211 -4.86 -20.73 10.18
C ALA A 211 -5.69 -19.50 9.79
N ARG A 212 -6.83 -19.74 9.13
CA ARG A 212 -7.86 -18.71 8.95
C ARG A 212 -8.57 -18.47 10.27
N VAL A 213 -8.73 -17.21 10.64
CA VAL A 213 -9.51 -16.75 11.79
C VAL A 213 -10.43 -15.62 11.35
N THR A 214 -11.44 -15.24 12.13
CA THR A 214 -12.25 -14.06 11.80
C THR A 214 -11.86 -12.87 12.66
N ASN A 215 -11.92 -11.66 12.09
CA ASN A 215 -11.68 -10.46 12.88
C ASN A 215 -12.89 -10.21 13.79
N THR A 216 -12.63 -10.06 15.09
CA THR A 216 -13.66 -9.74 16.10
C THR A 216 -14.26 -8.35 15.90
N PHE A 217 -13.42 -7.38 15.49
CA PHE A 217 -13.77 -5.98 15.25
C PHE A 217 -13.80 -5.72 13.74
N LYS A 218 -14.90 -6.11 13.11
CA LYS A 218 -15.05 -6.05 11.66
C LYS A 218 -15.14 -4.60 11.16
N VAL A 219 -14.49 -4.32 10.02
CA VAL A 219 -14.60 -3.06 9.28
C VAL A 219 -15.42 -3.21 7.99
N GLU A 220 -15.83 -4.44 7.70
CA GLU A 220 -16.65 -4.84 6.54
C GLU A 220 -17.39 -6.14 6.90
N ALA A 221 -18.51 -6.42 6.23
CA ALA A 221 -19.32 -7.62 6.44
C ALA A 221 -18.46 -8.90 6.33
N TRP A 222 -17.66 -8.97 5.26
CA TRP A 222 -16.63 -9.98 5.10
C TRP A 222 -15.28 -9.40 5.51
N HIS A 223 -14.88 -9.69 6.74
CA HIS A 223 -13.57 -9.34 7.29
C HIS A 223 -13.03 -10.52 8.10
N SER A 224 -12.00 -11.16 7.58
CA SER A 224 -11.30 -12.28 8.19
C SER A 224 -9.80 -12.05 8.21
N MET A 225 -9.06 -12.94 8.85
CA MET A 225 -7.61 -12.86 8.93
C MET A 225 -6.99 -14.24 8.67
N VAL A 226 -5.76 -14.27 8.18
CA VAL A 226 -4.90 -15.46 8.22
C VAL A 226 -3.78 -15.19 9.22
N VAL A 227 -3.51 -16.13 10.10
CA VAL A 227 -2.40 -16.07 11.06
C VAL A 227 -1.43 -17.23 10.81
N THR A 228 -0.14 -17.04 11.12
CA THR A 228 0.83 -18.14 11.17
C THR A 228 0.56 -19.02 12.40
N LYS A 229 0.72 -20.35 12.30
CA LYS A 229 0.42 -21.26 13.42
C LYS A 229 1.56 -21.40 14.41
N HIS A 230 2.80 -21.49 13.90
CA HIS A 230 3.98 -21.81 14.68
C HIS A 230 5.02 -20.70 14.73
N LEU A 231 4.90 -19.71 13.83
CA LEU A 231 5.81 -18.57 13.76
C LEU A 231 5.19 -17.36 14.48
N HIS A 232 5.75 -16.99 15.63
CA HIS A 232 5.42 -15.73 16.32
C HIS A 232 6.34 -14.58 15.90
N HIS A 233 7.61 -14.87 15.58
CA HIS A 233 8.60 -13.84 15.26
C HIS A 233 8.23 -13.10 13.96
N PRO A 234 8.10 -11.76 13.96
CA PRO A 234 7.56 -10.99 12.83
C PRO A 234 8.43 -11.00 11.57
N LEU A 235 9.72 -11.32 11.71
CA LEU A 235 10.69 -11.23 10.61
C LEU A 235 11.17 -12.59 10.09
N ASN A 236 10.92 -13.70 10.80
CA ASN A 236 11.52 -15.00 10.48
C ASN A 236 10.64 -15.84 9.53
N PHE A 237 10.09 -15.19 8.51
CA PHE A 237 9.34 -15.88 7.47
C PHE A 237 10.28 -16.76 6.65
N THR A 238 9.81 -17.94 6.26
CA THR A 238 10.40 -18.68 5.14
C THR A 238 9.65 -18.34 3.85
N LYS A 239 10.28 -18.59 2.71
CA LYS A 239 9.66 -18.39 1.40
C LYS A 239 8.42 -19.27 1.22
N GLU A 240 8.47 -20.50 1.73
CA GLU A 240 7.38 -21.47 1.71
C GLU A 240 6.21 -21.00 2.58
N LEU A 241 6.50 -20.47 3.78
CA LEU A 241 5.47 -19.93 4.66
C LEU A 241 4.82 -18.69 4.04
N MET A 242 5.59 -17.81 3.39
CA MET A 242 5.03 -16.65 2.66
C MET A 242 4.00 -17.09 1.61
N ASN A 243 4.32 -18.15 0.86
CA ASN A 243 3.43 -18.74 -0.12
C ASN A 243 2.14 -19.29 0.51
N HIS A 244 2.25 -20.07 1.60
CA HIS A 244 1.08 -20.59 2.32
C HIS A 244 0.20 -19.45 2.86
N PHE A 245 0.84 -18.39 3.37
CA PHE A 245 0.18 -17.23 3.98
C PHE A 245 -0.71 -16.46 2.99
N PHE A 246 -0.18 -16.13 1.81
CA PHE A 246 -0.99 -15.46 0.79
C PHE A 246 -1.97 -16.40 0.07
N LYS A 247 -1.61 -17.67 -0.17
CA LYS A 247 -2.55 -18.64 -0.76
C LYS A 247 -3.79 -18.84 0.11
N ALA A 248 -3.64 -18.87 1.45
CA ALA A 248 -4.77 -18.93 2.37
C ALA A 248 -5.65 -17.67 2.29
N ALA A 249 -5.05 -16.48 2.18
CA ALA A 249 -5.77 -15.22 2.02
C ALA A 249 -6.58 -15.20 0.70
N MET A 250 -5.96 -15.62 -0.41
CA MET A 250 -6.64 -15.72 -1.71
C MET A 250 -7.74 -16.77 -1.71
N SER A 251 -7.53 -17.93 -1.08
CA SER A 251 -8.56 -18.97 -0.95
C SER A 251 -9.83 -18.44 -0.29
N TRP A 252 -9.68 -17.63 0.77
CA TRP A 252 -10.80 -16.99 1.44
C TRP A 252 -11.56 -16.02 0.54
N ILE A 253 -10.86 -15.19 -0.26
CA ILE A 253 -11.50 -14.30 -1.25
C ILE A 253 -12.38 -15.11 -2.20
N TYR A 254 -11.87 -16.23 -2.72
CA TYR A 254 -12.64 -17.09 -3.63
C TYR A 254 -13.85 -17.74 -2.93
N GLU A 255 -13.75 -18.07 -1.65
CA GLU A 255 -14.87 -18.60 -0.86
C GLU A 255 -15.97 -17.54 -0.64
N VAL A 256 -15.58 -16.31 -0.30
CA VAL A 256 -16.51 -15.18 -0.14
C VAL A 256 -17.22 -14.90 -1.45
N SER A 257 -16.48 -14.73 -2.55
CA SER A 257 -17.08 -14.43 -3.86
C SER A 257 -18.04 -15.52 -4.36
N ARG A 258 -17.78 -16.80 -4.05
CA ARG A 258 -18.72 -17.90 -4.36
C ARG A 258 -19.97 -17.88 -3.49
N LYS A 259 -19.83 -17.52 -2.22
CA LYS A 259 -20.94 -17.53 -1.26
C LYS A 259 -21.82 -16.30 -1.38
N ASP A 260 -21.21 -15.14 -1.59
CA ASP A 260 -21.87 -13.85 -1.69
C ASP A 260 -21.34 -13.08 -2.93
N PRO A 261 -21.93 -13.33 -4.12
CA PRO A 261 -21.47 -12.73 -5.37
C PRO A 261 -21.62 -11.20 -5.45
N ALA A 262 -22.28 -10.56 -4.47
CA ALA A 262 -22.34 -9.11 -4.40
C ALA A 262 -21.00 -8.50 -3.97
N TYR A 263 -20.14 -9.27 -3.30
CA TYR A 263 -18.85 -8.85 -2.79
C TYR A 263 -17.74 -9.22 -3.75
N ILE A 264 -17.20 -8.21 -4.44
CA ILE A 264 -16.35 -8.40 -5.63
C ILE A 264 -15.05 -7.60 -5.56
N TYR A 265 -14.89 -6.73 -4.56
CA TYR A 265 -13.72 -5.87 -4.38
C TYR A 265 -12.89 -6.36 -3.19
N PRO A 266 -11.94 -7.28 -3.39
CA PRO A 266 -11.09 -7.75 -2.31
C PRO A 266 -10.05 -6.70 -1.91
N ASN A 267 -9.78 -6.59 -0.63
CA ASN A 267 -8.72 -5.79 -0.05
C ASN A 267 -7.96 -6.65 0.95
N ILE A 268 -6.64 -6.72 0.81
CA ILE A 268 -5.75 -7.45 1.70
C ILE A 268 -4.79 -6.45 2.33
N ALA A 269 -4.57 -6.55 3.63
CA ALA A 269 -3.64 -5.70 4.36
C ALA A 269 -2.76 -6.53 5.30
N TRP A 270 -1.50 -6.16 5.44
CA TRP A 270 -0.58 -6.79 6.39
C TRP A 270 0.41 -5.78 6.94
N ASP A 271 0.27 -5.48 8.23
CA ASP A 271 1.21 -4.63 8.95
C ASP A 271 2.16 -5.49 9.79
N THR A 272 3.42 -5.10 9.83
CA THR A 272 4.46 -5.74 10.65
C THR A 272 5.03 -4.72 11.62
N LEU A 273 4.95 -5.04 12.91
CA LEU A 273 5.36 -4.20 14.05
C LEU A 273 4.49 -2.95 14.25
N HIS A 274 4.51 -2.41 15.47
CA HIS A 274 3.61 -1.36 15.91
C HIS A 274 3.74 -0.05 15.12
N HIS A 275 4.95 0.31 14.68
CA HIS A 275 5.16 1.52 13.88
C HIS A 275 4.53 1.46 12.49
N ALA A 276 4.21 0.25 12.00
CA ALA A 276 3.47 0.07 10.76
C ALA A 276 1.94 -0.03 10.96
N GLY A 277 1.44 0.09 12.19
CA GLY A 277 0.00 -0.01 12.50
C GLY A 277 -0.44 -1.36 13.07
N ALA A 278 0.45 -2.35 13.17
CA ALA A 278 0.09 -3.66 13.71
C ALA A 278 -0.24 -3.58 15.22
N SER A 279 -1.44 -3.99 15.62
CA SER A 279 -1.81 -4.10 17.04
C SER A 279 -1.11 -5.26 17.74
N GLN A 280 -0.83 -6.33 16.99
CA GLN A 280 -0.11 -7.52 17.43
C GLN A 280 1.08 -7.77 16.50
N ILE A 281 2.23 -8.15 17.06
CA ILE A 281 3.41 -8.41 16.21
C ILE A 281 3.36 -9.78 15.52
N HIS A 282 2.55 -10.71 16.04
CA HIS A 282 2.40 -12.05 15.48
C HIS A 282 1.92 -11.93 14.04
N PRO A 283 2.57 -12.58 13.06
CA PRO A 283 2.23 -12.34 11.67
C PRO A 283 0.78 -12.70 11.31
N HIS A 284 0.05 -11.70 10.79
CA HIS A 284 -1.33 -11.87 10.37
C HIS A 284 -1.67 -10.97 9.18
N ILE A 285 -2.39 -11.54 8.21
CA ILE A 285 -2.96 -10.81 7.08
C ILE A 285 -4.43 -10.56 7.37
N HIS A 286 -4.91 -9.37 7.10
CA HIS A 286 -6.33 -9.04 7.03
C HIS A 286 -6.83 -9.20 5.60
N MET A 287 -8.02 -9.80 5.44
CA MET A 287 -8.73 -9.85 4.18
C MET A 287 -10.14 -9.29 4.37
N MET A 288 -10.52 -8.37 3.51
CA MET A 288 -11.82 -7.73 3.46
C MET A 288 -12.37 -7.84 2.04
N MET A 289 -13.69 -7.96 1.89
CA MET A 289 -14.33 -7.80 0.58
C MET A 289 -15.43 -6.77 0.67
N ALA A 290 -15.40 -5.80 -0.24
CA ALA A 290 -16.43 -4.77 -0.36
C ALA A 290 -17.36 -5.06 -1.56
N PRO A 291 -18.62 -4.62 -1.52
CA PRO A 291 -19.59 -4.86 -2.59
C PRO A 291 -19.63 -3.77 -3.66
N ASP A 292 -19.14 -2.57 -3.34
CA ASP A 292 -19.44 -1.35 -4.08
C ASP A 292 -18.21 -0.71 -4.74
N HIS A 293 -17.05 -0.71 -4.07
CA HIS A 293 -15.80 -0.18 -4.63
C HIS A 293 -14.56 -0.74 -3.93
N TYR A 294 -13.38 -0.60 -4.56
CA TYR A 294 -12.12 -0.83 -3.85
C TYR A 294 -11.87 0.25 -2.80
N TYR A 295 -11.06 -0.04 -1.78
CA TYR A 295 -10.77 0.96 -0.76
C TYR A 295 -9.75 1.99 -1.23
N GLY A 296 -10.08 3.26 -0.99
CA GLY A 296 -9.20 4.41 -1.09
C GLY A 296 -8.28 4.38 -2.32
N TYR A 297 -7.01 4.09 -2.08
CA TYR A 297 -5.98 4.11 -3.10
C TYR A 297 -6.20 3.13 -4.26
N PHE A 298 -6.72 1.92 -4.00
CA PHE A 298 -6.95 0.95 -5.06
C PHE A 298 -8.06 1.40 -6.02
N GLU A 299 -9.05 2.13 -5.53
CA GLU A 299 -10.07 2.74 -6.40
C GLU A 299 -9.50 3.90 -7.22
N LEU A 300 -8.56 4.67 -6.66
CA LEU A 300 -7.81 5.69 -7.42
C LEU A 300 -7.01 5.04 -8.57
N MET A 301 -6.30 3.94 -8.28
CA MET A 301 -5.54 3.20 -9.29
C MET A 301 -6.46 2.59 -10.37
N ARG A 302 -7.57 1.96 -9.97
CA ARG A 302 -8.57 1.44 -10.91
C ARG A 302 -9.15 2.54 -11.79
N SER A 303 -9.44 3.71 -11.22
CA SER A 303 -9.94 4.88 -11.94
C SER A 303 -8.91 5.50 -12.88
N ALA A 304 -7.63 5.54 -12.49
CA ALA A 304 -6.53 5.94 -13.36
C ALA A 304 -6.38 4.99 -14.55
N ALA A 305 -6.38 3.68 -14.31
CA ALA A 305 -6.31 2.67 -15.36
C ALA A 305 -7.49 2.76 -16.33
N GLN A 306 -8.69 2.98 -15.82
CA GLN A 306 -9.89 3.17 -16.64
C GLN A 306 -9.78 4.39 -17.58
N ARG A 307 -9.33 5.54 -17.07
CA ARG A 307 -9.16 6.76 -17.88
C ARG A 307 -8.06 6.60 -18.91
N TYR A 308 -6.93 6.03 -18.52
CA TYR A 308 -5.83 5.75 -19.43
C TYR A 308 -6.28 4.84 -20.58
N TYR A 309 -7.00 3.76 -20.27
CA TYR A 309 -7.56 2.88 -21.30
C TYR A 309 -8.56 3.59 -22.22
N GLN A 310 -9.44 4.43 -21.67
CA GLN A 310 -10.42 5.18 -22.49
C GLN A 310 -9.75 6.18 -23.44
N GLU A 311 -8.61 6.73 -23.06
CA GLU A 311 -7.89 7.70 -23.88
C GLU A 311 -6.92 7.04 -24.87
N LYS A 312 -6.20 5.99 -24.45
CA LYS A 312 -5.08 5.39 -25.20
C LYS A 312 -5.40 4.04 -25.79
N GLY A 313 -6.42 3.34 -25.29
CA GLY A 313 -6.72 1.96 -25.67
C GLY A 313 -5.73 0.92 -25.12
N GLU A 314 -4.81 1.32 -24.24
CA GLU A 314 -3.74 0.49 -23.71
C GLU A 314 -3.94 0.13 -22.22
N ASN A 315 -3.26 -0.92 -21.77
CA ASN A 315 -3.22 -1.26 -20.35
C ASN A 315 -2.29 -0.28 -19.61
N TYR A 316 -2.87 0.48 -18.69
CA TYR A 316 -2.16 1.45 -17.84
C TYR A 316 -0.94 0.87 -17.13
N PHE A 317 -1.05 -0.33 -16.55
CA PHE A 317 0.05 -0.93 -15.81
C PHE A 317 1.19 -1.41 -16.72
N ASN A 318 0.88 -1.72 -17.98
CA ASN A 318 1.92 -1.96 -18.99
C ASN A 318 2.66 -0.67 -19.35
N ALA A 319 1.96 0.46 -19.52
CA ALA A 319 2.61 1.74 -19.76
C ALA A 319 3.50 2.16 -18.58
N VAL A 320 3.00 1.99 -17.34
CA VAL A 320 3.80 2.22 -16.12
C VAL A 320 5.04 1.32 -16.12
N LEU A 321 4.88 0.02 -16.36
CA LEU A 321 6.00 -0.92 -16.36
C LEU A 321 7.04 -0.59 -17.44
N GLU A 322 6.61 -0.25 -18.65
CA GLU A 322 7.52 0.08 -19.77
C GLU A 322 8.36 1.32 -19.46
N VAL A 323 7.74 2.36 -18.88
CA VAL A 323 8.46 3.56 -18.43
C VAL A 323 9.49 3.23 -17.35
N HIS A 324 9.12 2.40 -16.37
CA HIS A 324 10.07 1.99 -15.32
C HIS A 324 11.19 1.11 -15.90
N ALA A 325 10.89 0.25 -16.89
CA ALA A 325 11.88 -0.59 -17.56
C ALA A 325 12.90 0.25 -18.33
N ALA A 326 12.44 1.29 -19.04
CA ALA A 326 13.29 2.25 -19.72
C ALA A 326 14.27 2.93 -18.77
N LEU A 327 13.79 3.31 -17.58
CA LEU A 327 14.62 3.92 -16.53
C LEU A 327 15.47 2.91 -15.74
N GLY A 328 15.38 1.61 -16.03
CA GLY A 328 16.13 0.57 -15.33
C GLY A 328 15.65 0.30 -13.90
N LEU A 329 14.38 0.57 -13.61
CA LEU A 329 13.76 0.46 -12.29
C LEU A 329 12.97 -0.85 -12.08
N VAL A 330 13.10 -1.82 -12.98
CA VAL A 330 12.31 -3.06 -12.94
C VAL A 330 13.15 -4.22 -12.41
N VAL A 331 12.60 -4.96 -11.46
CA VAL A 331 13.10 -6.27 -11.04
C VAL A 331 12.08 -7.33 -11.44
N GLU A 332 12.52 -8.29 -12.25
CA GLU A 332 11.69 -9.43 -12.68
C GLU A 332 12.02 -10.68 -11.86
N TYR A 333 10.99 -11.47 -11.53
CA TYR A 333 11.13 -12.80 -10.94
C TYR A 333 10.03 -13.69 -11.49
N GLY A 334 10.40 -14.59 -12.41
CA GLY A 334 9.42 -15.44 -13.11
C GLY A 334 8.34 -14.60 -13.78
N ASP A 335 7.07 -14.88 -13.45
CA ASP A 335 5.91 -14.15 -13.98
C ASP A 335 5.46 -12.95 -13.11
N ALA A 336 6.37 -12.36 -12.33
CA ALA A 336 6.10 -11.19 -11.49
C ALA A 336 7.19 -10.12 -11.63
N VAL A 337 6.81 -8.86 -11.41
CA VAL A 337 7.73 -7.72 -11.40
C VAL A 337 7.53 -6.85 -10.17
N ALA A 338 8.61 -6.20 -9.74
CA ALA A 338 8.62 -5.21 -8.69
C ALA A 338 9.22 -3.91 -9.24
N ILE A 339 8.54 -2.79 -8.99
CA ILE A 339 8.97 -1.45 -9.40
C ILE A 339 8.91 -0.48 -8.21
N PRO A 340 9.94 0.36 -7.98
CA PRO A 340 9.83 1.48 -7.07
C PRO A 340 8.93 2.56 -7.70
N ILE A 341 8.02 3.13 -6.91
CA ILE A 341 7.09 4.14 -7.44
C ILE A 341 7.71 5.54 -7.40
N MET A 342 7.81 6.18 -8.57
CA MET A 342 8.37 7.53 -8.71
C MET A 342 7.54 8.64 -8.04
N THR A 343 6.28 8.34 -7.69
CA THR A 343 5.38 9.24 -6.95
C THR A 343 4.89 8.62 -5.64
N GLY A 344 5.72 7.78 -5.01
CA GLY A 344 5.38 7.05 -3.80
C GLY A 344 5.06 7.97 -2.61
N LYS A 345 4.12 7.52 -1.76
CA LYS A 345 3.69 8.20 -0.53
C LYS A 345 4.64 7.99 0.62
N ALA A 346 5.34 6.86 0.60
CA ALA A 346 6.30 6.47 1.61
C ALA A 346 7.71 6.40 1.03
N ASP A 347 8.69 6.56 1.91
CA ASP A 347 10.08 6.28 1.57
C ASP A 347 10.19 4.79 1.19
N LEU A 348 10.88 4.50 0.08
CA LEU A 348 11.12 3.14 -0.41
C LEU A 348 9.84 2.34 -0.73
N GLU A 349 8.82 2.97 -1.30
CA GLU A 349 7.61 2.29 -1.74
C GLU A 349 7.86 1.42 -2.99
N VAL A 350 7.36 0.18 -2.96
CA VAL A 350 7.46 -0.78 -4.07
C VAL A 350 6.07 -1.26 -4.47
N MET A 351 5.79 -1.21 -5.77
CA MET A 351 4.62 -1.85 -6.36
C MET A 351 5.03 -3.19 -6.98
N PHE A 352 4.25 -4.23 -6.70
CA PHE A 352 4.41 -5.52 -7.36
C PHE A 352 3.25 -5.72 -8.33
N LEU A 353 3.58 -6.24 -9.51
CA LEU A 353 2.64 -6.52 -10.59
C LEU A 353 2.82 -7.96 -11.05
N SER A 354 1.70 -8.64 -11.28
CA SER A 354 1.67 -9.91 -11.98
C SER A 354 0.29 -10.12 -12.60
N ASP A 355 0.24 -10.91 -13.68
CA ASP A 355 -1.01 -11.37 -14.28
C ASP A 355 -1.80 -12.23 -13.28
N TYR A 356 -1.09 -12.98 -12.43
CA TYR A 356 -1.72 -13.88 -11.46
C TYR A 356 -0.95 -13.92 -10.14
N PRO A 357 -1.63 -13.91 -8.97
CA PRO A 357 -0.97 -14.00 -7.66
C PRO A 357 -0.51 -15.45 -7.38
N GLY A 358 0.56 -15.85 -8.08
CA GLY A 358 1.19 -17.15 -8.03
C GLY A 358 2.43 -17.22 -7.15
N GLU A 359 3.16 -18.34 -7.24
CA GLU A 359 4.35 -18.59 -6.42
C GLU A 359 5.48 -17.59 -6.68
N ASP A 360 5.69 -17.19 -7.93
CA ASP A 360 6.69 -16.19 -8.30
C ASP A 360 6.38 -14.84 -7.68
N PHE A 361 5.10 -14.43 -7.70
CA PHE A 361 4.65 -13.18 -7.09
C PHE A 361 4.91 -13.16 -5.57
N TYR A 362 4.53 -14.22 -4.85
CA TYR A 362 4.78 -14.31 -3.40
C TYR A 362 6.27 -14.44 -3.06
N SER A 363 7.04 -15.11 -3.91
CA SER A 363 8.49 -15.25 -3.75
C SER A 363 9.19 -13.90 -3.97
N LEU A 364 8.75 -13.11 -4.95
CA LEU A 364 9.27 -11.77 -5.16
C LEU A 364 9.02 -10.86 -3.95
N ILE A 365 7.81 -10.90 -3.38
CA ILE A 365 7.49 -10.19 -2.12
C ILE A 365 8.45 -10.61 -1.00
N TYR A 366 8.67 -11.92 -0.82
CA TYR A 366 9.61 -12.45 0.17
C TYR A 366 11.03 -11.93 -0.04
N HIS A 367 11.54 -11.98 -1.26
CA HIS A 367 12.89 -11.50 -1.59
C HIS A 367 13.02 -10.00 -1.36
N THR A 368 12.01 -9.21 -1.75
CA THR A 368 12.00 -7.78 -1.47
C THR A 368 11.99 -7.52 0.04
N ILE A 369 11.12 -8.14 0.82
CA ILE A 369 11.10 -7.94 2.29
C ILE A 369 12.47 -8.22 2.93
N ASN A 370 13.15 -9.30 2.52
CA ASN A 370 14.48 -9.61 3.04
C ASN A 370 15.53 -8.59 2.59
N ALA A 371 15.51 -8.15 1.33
CA ALA A 371 16.41 -7.09 0.87
C ALA A 371 16.26 -5.81 1.71
N TYR A 372 15.05 -5.51 2.18
CA TYR A 372 14.78 -4.37 3.05
C TYR A 372 15.29 -4.53 4.47
N HIS A 373 15.16 -5.73 5.04
CA HIS A 373 15.76 -6.04 6.33
C HIS A 373 17.28 -5.93 6.25
N ASP A 374 17.89 -6.55 5.23
CA ASP A 374 19.35 -6.72 5.13
C ASP A 374 20.06 -5.44 4.68
N THR A 375 19.45 -4.66 3.77
CA THR A 375 20.10 -3.48 3.17
C THR A 375 19.74 -2.19 3.90
N PHE A 376 18.47 -2.02 4.26
CA PHE A 376 17.96 -0.75 4.80
C PHE A 376 17.71 -0.81 6.32
N THR A 377 17.84 -1.98 6.95
CA THR A 377 17.48 -2.19 8.36
C THR A 377 16.05 -1.75 8.69
N GLN A 378 15.15 -1.83 7.71
CA GLN A 378 13.78 -1.37 7.81
C GLN A 378 12.84 -2.55 8.10
N PHE A 379 12.50 -2.75 9.38
CA PHE A 379 11.71 -3.91 9.83
C PHE A 379 10.21 -3.66 9.91
N CYS A 380 9.82 -2.40 10.10
CA CYS A 380 8.42 -2.00 10.13
C CYS A 380 7.92 -1.81 8.71
N LYS A 381 6.88 -2.56 8.32
CA LYS A 381 6.30 -2.53 6.98
C LYS A 381 4.78 -2.60 7.03
N SER A 382 4.13 -1.84 6.17
CA SER A 382 2.71 -1.93 5.89
C SER A 382 2.54 -2.41 4.46
N PHE A 383 1.64 -3.36 4.25
CA PHE A 383 1.42 -3.99 2.98
C PHE A 383 -0.06 -3.89 2.67
N ALA A 384 -0.39 -3.51 1.44
CA ALA A 384 -1.75 -3.48 0.97
C ALA A 384 -1.80 -4.10 -0.43
N MET A 385 -2.70 -5.06 -0.63
CA MET A 385 -2.95 -5.72 -1.91
C MET A 385 -4.41 -5.59 -2.30
N SER A 386 -4.64 -5.37 -3.59
CA SER A 386 -5.95 -5.52 -4.19
C SER A 386 -5.78 -6.16 -5.56
N SER A 387 -6.57 -7.18 -5.86
CA SER A 387 -6.69 -7.65 -7.24
C SER A 387 -7.54 -6.65 -8.01
N CYS A 388 -6.99 -5.92 -8.98
CA CYS A 388 -7.81 -5.08 -9.86
C CYS A 388 -8.45 -5.98 -10.92
N LEU A 389 -9.62 -6.51 -10.60
CA LEU A 389 -10.42 -7.26 -11.57
C LEU A 389 -11.18 -6.28 -12.47
N PRO A 390 -11.18 -6.50 -13.80
CA PRO A 390 -12.37 -6.17 -14.57
C PRO A 390 -13.51 -7.04 -14.02
N ALA A 391 -14.69 -6.46 -13.86
CA ALA A 391 -15.89 -7.11 -13.34
C ALA A 391 -16.43 -8.18 -14.33
N HIS A 392 -15.67 -9.24 -14.58
CA HIS A 392 -16.08 -10.33 -15.46
C HIS A 392 -16.55 -11.53 -14.63
N PHE A 393 -17.76 -11.41 -14.08
CA PHE A 393 -18.59 -12.61 -13.86
C PHE A 393 -19.14 -13.07 -15.22
N SER A 394 -18.26 -13.54 -16.11
CA SER A 394 -18.69 -14.34 -17.26
C SER A 394 -19.03 -15.74 -16.74
N SER A 395 -20.25 -16.18 -16.99
CA SER A 395 -20.78 -17.52 -16.70
C SER A 395 -20.14 -18.65 -17.52
N SER A 396 -18.86 -18.53 -17.92
CA SER A 396 -18.16 -19.56 -18.68
C SER A 396 -17.38 -20.50 -17.75
N PRO A 397 -17.42 -21.82 -17.98
CA PRO A 397 -16.62 -22.78 -17.24
C PRO A 397 -15.18 -22.73 -17.75
N SER A 398 -14.45 -21.68 -17.39
CA SER A 398 -12.99 -21.70 -17.44
C SER A 398 -12.48 -22.59 -16.31
N PRO A 399 -11.43 -23.41 -16.52
CA PRO A 399 -10.75 -24.12 -15.43
C PRO A 399 -10.05 -23.17 -14.45
N HIS A 400 -9.97 -21.88 -14.79
CA HIS A 400 -9.45 -20.81 -13.94
C HIS A 400 -10.59 -19.95 -13.38
N PRO A 401 -10.53 -19.54 -12.10
CA PRO A 401 -11.60 -18.82 -11.41
C PRO A 401 -11.94 -17.47 -12.09
N PRO A 402 -13.11 -16.85 -11.82
CA PRO A 402 -13.62 -15.63 -12.48
C PRO A 402 -12.80 -14.35 -12.21
N PHE A 403 -11.58 -14.49 -11.72
CA PHE A 403 -10.66 -13.43 -11.37
C PHE A 403 -9.63 -13.31 -12.49
N GLY A 404 -9.81 -12.34 -13.39
CA GLY A 404 -8.88 -12.05 -14.48
C GLY A 404 -7.70 -11.17 -14.03
N HIS A 405 -6.49 -11.71 -14.20
CA HIS A 405 -5.36 -11.12 -14.93
C HIS A 405 -4.61 -9.88 -14.39
N ILE A 406 -4.98 -9.21 -13.29
CA ILE A 406 -4.00 -8.32 -12.62
C ILE A 406 -4.14 -8.27 -11.09
N CYS A 407 -3.07 -8.62 -10.38
CA CYS A 407 -2.90 -8.36 -8.96
C CYS A 407 -2.00 -7.15 -8.75
N HIS A 408 -2.50 -6.12 -8.07
CA HIS A 408 -1.71 -4.96 -7.65
C HIS A 408 -1.42 -5.03 -6.18
N LEU A 409 -0.17 -4.76 -5.87
CA LEU A 409 0.30 -4.76 -4.51
C LEU A 409 1.20 -3.56 -4.25
N HIS A 410 0.95 -2.87 -3.15
CA HIS A 410 1.81 -1.83 -2.63
C HIS A 410 2.39 -2.25 -1.29
N LEU A 411 3.71 -2.22 -1.21
CA LEU A 411 4.43 -2.29 0.05
C LEU A 411 4.82 -0.86 0.45
N PHE A 412 4.18 -0.37 1.51
CA PHE A 412 4.52 0.88 2.17
C PHE A 412 5.50 0.62 3.31
N LEU A 413 6.65 1.27 3.30
CA LEU A 413 7.53 1.25 4.45
C LEU A 413 7.44 2.61 5.12
N LEU A 414 6.61 2.66 6.15
CA LEU A 414 6.43 3.86 6.95
C LEU A 414 7.71 4.14 7.74
N LEU A 415 8.50 5.11 7.29
CA LEU A 415 9.32 5.92 8.20
C LEU A 415 8.37 6.85 8.99
N PRO A 416 8.69 7.22 10.24
CA PRO A 416 7.73 7.79 11.18
C PRO A 416 7.27 9.18 10.75
N LEU A 417 6.19 9.22 9.98
CA LEU A 417 5.42 10.41 9.67
C LEU A 417 3.95 10.03 9.82
N LEU A 418 3.45 10.21 11.04
CA LEU A 418 2.05 10.50 11.41
C LEU A 418 1.00 10.07 10.37
N PHE A 419 0.73 8.77 10.28
CA PHE A 419 -0.57 8.29 9.80
C PHE A 419 -1.59 8.50 10.92
N LEU A 420 -2.06 9.73 11.03
CA LEU A 420 -3.16 10.11 11.91
C LEU A 420 -4.47 10.07 11.13
N PHE A 421 -4.88 8.92 10.62
CA PHE A 421 -6.26 8.68 10.14
C PHE A 421 -6.48 7.18 9.96
N LEU A 422 -6.85 6.51 11.06
CA LEU A 422 -7.69 5.30 11.14
C LEU A 422 -7.89 4.78 12.57
N LEU A 423 -7.41 5.50 13.59
CA LEU A 423 -7.81 5.29 14.99
C LEU A 423 -8.80 6.36 15.43
N LEU A 424 -10.06 6.16 15.07
CA LEU A 424 -11.18 6.52 15.93
C LEU A 424 -11.94 5.21 16.19
N PHE A 425 -11.38 4.42 17.11
CA PHE A 425 -12.00 3.66 18.21
C PHE A 425 -11.11 2.49 18.63
#